data_AF-A0A1C5YC37-F1
#
_entry.id   AF-A0A1C5YC37-F1
#
_cell.length_a   1.000
_cell.length_b   1.000
_cell.length_c   1.000
_cell.angle_alpha   90.00
_cell.angle_beta   90.00
_cell.angle_gamma   90.00
#
_symmetry.space_group_name_H-M   'P 1'
#
loop_
_entity.id
_entity.type
_entity.pdbx_description
1 polymer ?
#
loop_
_entity_poly.entity_id
_entity_poly.type
_entity_poly.pdbx_seq_one_letter_code
_entity_poly.pdbx_strand_id
1 'polypeptide(L)'
;MKKAWLVFTCLLLCMMTTIPVCARAGGGGSSGSGGGGGSYDGSHTSSKYNSEDNGNSFGGILHITLILLLTSGSYLVYRSKVFKKSRQSKKLLKEIDDLDAIWDEDHIYERVEEIFYAVQNAWTTKSLEELQPYLSDALMENWKTKLDWMDIRRERNILENIQLLSRSIVGIYDAIDDRKDMVWFYIEGKMIDYTIHEDDGSLLDGDKQAHSFVEFWKLIRKDDEFYLDEIRQKAEMNVQDFVNFSEELGNENNGNRMRHPSR
;
A
#
# COMPACT_ATOMS: atom_id res chain seq x y z
N MET A 1 22.62 -29.24 10.26
CA MET A 1 22.71 -28.47 9.00
C MET A 1 21.48 -28.63 8.11
N LYS A 2 21.08 -29.86 7.71
CA LYS A 2 19.91 -30.09 6.83
C LYS A 2 18.56 -29.57 7.38
N LYS A 3 18.34 -29.69 8.69
CA LYS A 3 17.11 -29.20 9.36
C LYS A 3 17.02 -27.66 9.43
N ALA A 4 18.16 -26.99 9.64
CA ALA A 4 18.22 -25.52 9.65
C ALA A 4 18.01 -24.93 8.24
N TRP A 5 18.55 -25.60 7.22
CA TRP A 5 18.33 -25.23 5.82
C TRP A 5 16.88 -25.42 5.40
N LEU A 6 16.22 -26.52 5.83
CA LEU A 6 14.79 -26.74 5.57
C LEU A 6 13.93 -25.63 6.21
N VAL A 7 14.20 -25.26 7.46
CA VAL A 7 13.50 -24.18 8.16
C VAL A 7 13.71 -22.83 7.48
N PHE A 8 14.94 -22.52 7.06
CA PHE A 8 15.25 -21.29 6.32
C PHE A 8 14.57 -21.25 4.95
N THR A 9 14.54 -22.37 4.23
CA THR A 9 13.89 -22.48 2.92
C THR A 9 12.37 -22.36 3.04
N CYS A 10 11.75 -22.94 4.08
CA CYS A 10 10.33 -22.78 4.37
C CYS A 10 9.98 -21.33 4.76
N LEU A 11 10.83 -20.66 5.56
CA LEU A 11 10.66 -19.24 5.90
C LEU A 11 10.75 -18.32 4.66
N LEU A 12 11.64 -18.64 3.71
CA LEU A 12 11.77 -17.94 2.43
C LEU A 12 10.59 -18.21 1.48
N LEU A 13 10.03 -19.42 1.47
CA LEU A 13 8.83 -19.75 0.68
C LEU A 13 7.58 -19.04 1.22
N CYS A 14 7.45 -18.88 2.54
CA CYS A 14 6.34 -18.13 3.15
C CYS A 14 6.35 -16.64 2.80
N MET A 15 7.48 -16.09 2.33
CA MET A 15 7.59 -14.70 1.84
C MET A 15 7.25 -14.55 0.35
N MET A 16 7.00 -15.67 -0.35
CA MET A 16 6.64 -15.72 -1.77
C MET A 16 5.14 -15.98 -1.96
N THR A 17 4.27 -15.23 -1.29
CA THR A 17 2.88 -15.15 -1.74
C THR A 17 2.80 -14.16 -2.89
N THR A 18 2.41 -14.66 -4.05
CA THR A 18 2.12 -13.96 -5.28
C THR A 18 1.26 -12.72 -5.05
N ILE A 19 1.40 -11.71 -5.90
CA ILE A 19 0.54 -10.52 -5.90
C ILE A 19 -0.73 -10.88 -6.70
N PRO A 20 -1.88 -11.18 -6.07
CA PRO A 20 -3.13 -11.02 -6.77
C PRO A 20 -3.40 -9.52 -6.90
N VAL A 21 -3.58 -9.06 -8.15
CA VAL A 21 -4.10 -7.73 -8.46
C VAL A 21 -5.60 -7.78 -8.17
N CYS A 22 -5.96 -7.63 -6.90
CA CYS A 22 -7.35 -7.52 -6.44
C CYS A 22 -7.75 -6.04 -6.46
N ALA A 23 -9.00 -5.76 -6.82
CA ALA A 23 -9.58 -4.43 -6.66
C ALA A 23 -9.86 -4.16 -5.18
N ARG A 24 -8.84 -3.72 -4.43
CA ARG A 24 -8.94 -3.33 -3.02
C ARG A 24 -9.56 -1.95 -2.88
N ALA A 25 -10.10 -1.65 -1.70
CA ALA A 25 -10.59 -0.32 -1.31
C ALA A 25 -9.59 0.81 -1.68
N GLY A 26 -8.28 0.48 -1.66
CA GLY A 26 -7.17 1.35 -2.01
C GLY A 26 -6.88 1.64 -3.48
N GLY A 27 -7.75 1.25 -4.42
CA GLY A 27 -7.59 1.64 -5.82
C GLY A 27 -7.19 0.49 -6.74
N GLY A 28 -8.22 -0.15 -7.30
CA GLY A 28 -8.15 -0.82 -8.59
C GLY A 28 -9.34 -0.37 -9.42
N GLY A 29 -9.16 0.62 -10.28
CA GLY A 29 -10.14 0.99 -11.29
C GLY A 29 -9.96 0.10 -12.52
N SER A 30 -10.98 -0.70 -12.87
CA SER A 30 -11.20 -1.13 -14.24
C SER A 30 -12.67 -1.46 -14.47
N SER A 31 -13.45 -0.43 -14.78
CA SER A 31 -14.59 -0.54 -15.68
C SER A 31 -14.05 -0.76 -17.10
N GLY A 32 -14.35 -1.90 -17.72
CA GLY A 32 -13.87 -2.19 -19.07
C GLY A 32 -14.35 -3.53 -19.63
N SER A 33 -15.64 -3.62 -19.97
CA SER A 33 -16.10 -4.58 -20.97
C SER A 33 -15.62 -4.15 -22.36
N GLY A 34 -14.85 -4.99 -23.05
CA GLY A 34 -14.46 -4.76 -24.44
C GLY A 34 -13.53 -5.84 -24.97
N GLY A 35 -14.06 -6.76 -25.77
CA GLY A 35 -13.27 -7.72 -26.54
C GLY A 35 -12.61 -7.10 -27.78
N GLY A 36 -11.60 -7.79 -28.29
CA GLY A 36 -11.22 -7.75 -29.71
C GLY A 36 -9.83 -7.22 -30.06
N GLY A 37 -8.88 -8.14 -30.28
CA GLY A 37 -8.04 -8.19 -31.48
C GLY A 37 -6.74 -7.36 -31.53
N GLY A 38 -5.60 -8.04 -31.66
CA GLY A 38 -4.33 -7.42 -32.05
C GLY A 38 -3.11 -8.33 -31.86
N SER A 39 -2.75 -9.06 -32.91
CA SER A 39 -1.77 -10.15 -32.97
C SER A 39 -0.34 -9.81 -32.54
N TYR A 40 0.32 -10.77 -31.90
CA TYR A 40 1.75 -11.02 -32.06
C TYR A 40 1.95 -12.52 -32.34
N ASP A 41 2.43 -12.79 -33.54
CA ASP A 41 2.85 -14.10 -34.00
C ASP A 41 3.92 -14.68 -33.07
N GLY A 42 3.66 -15.89 -32.57
CA GLY A 42 4.59 -16.69 -31.79
C GLY A 42 4.40 -18.14 -32.18
N SER A 43 5.14 -18.56 -33.19
CA SER A 43 5.15 -19.90 -33.77
C SER A 43 5.31 -21.00 -32.72
N HIS A 44 4.37 -21.94 -32.74
CA HIS A 44 4.41 -23.16 -31.93
C HIS A 44 5.56 -24.04 -32.41
N THR A 45 6.57 -24.21 -31.57
CA THR A 45 7.48 -25.36 -31.63
C THR A 45 7.14 -26.27 -30.47
N SER A 46 6.53 -27.40 -30.79
CA SER A 46 6.25 -28.48 -29.86
C SER A 46 7.55 -29.24 -29.58
N SER A 47 8.25 -28.87 -28.51
CA SER A 47 9.27 -29.75 -27.93
C SER A 47 8.58 -30.73 -26.98
N LYS A 48 8.45 -31.97 -27.44
CA LYS A 48 8.26 -33.13 -26.56
C LYS A 48 9.40 -33.14 -25.54
N TYR A 49 9.10 -32.85 -24.28
CA TYR A 49 10.00 -33.20 -23.18
C TYR A 49 9.98 -34.71 -23.02
N ASN A 50 10.85 -35.38 -23.77
CA ASN A 50 11.34 -36.69 -23.38
C ASN A 50 12.08 -36.48 -22.06
N SER A 51 11.51 -37.07 -21.01
CA SER A 51 12.15 -37.23 -19.71
C SER A 51 13.26 -38.26 -19.87
N GLU A 52 14.42 -37.82 -20.34
CA GLU A 52 15.67 -38.51 -20.05
C GLU A 52 16.15 -38.06 -18.68
N ASP A 53 15.94 -38.96 -17.73
CA ASP A 53 16.68 -39.04 -16.47
C ASP A 53 18.18 -38.88 -16.75
N ASN A 54 18.75 -37.73 -16.35
CA ASN A 54 20.18 -37.60 -16.12
C ASN A 54 20.44 -36.48 -15.12
N GLY A 55 21.01 -36.87 -13.97
CA GLY A 55 21.08 -36.06 -12.78
C GLY A 55 21.94 -34.80 -12.92
N ASN A 56 21.36 -33.66 -12.54
CA ASN A 56 22.06 -32.67 -11.71
C ASN A 56 21.06 -31.84 -10.90
N SER A 57 20.59 -32.41 -9.78
CA SER A 57 19.71 -31.74 -8.81
C SER A 57 20.28 -30.40 -8.31
N PHE A 58 21.59 -30.18 -8.41
CA PHE A 58 22.27 -28.92 -8.08
C PHE A 58 21.87 -27.73 -8.97
N GLY A 59 21.64 -27.93 -10.27
CA GLY A 59 21.31 -26.83 -11.20
C GLY A 59 19.93 -26.23 -10.92
N GLY A 60 18.93 -27.09 -10.68
CA GLY A 60 17.59 -26.67 -10.29
C GLY A 60 17.55 -25.98 -8.93
N ILE A 61 18.30 -26.48 -7.94
CA ILE A 61 18.41 -25.85 -6.62
C ILE A 61 19.08 -24.48 -6.73
N LEU A 62 20.17 -24.34 -7.50
CA LEU A 62 20.85 -23.06 -7.72
C LEU A 62 19.93 -22.01 -8.36
N HIS A 63 19.16 -22.39 -9.38
CA HIS A 63 18.18 -21.49 -10.02
C HIS A 63 17.08 -21.05 -9.06
N ILE A 64 16.50 -21.98 -8.28
CA ILE A 64 15.49 -21.65 -7.27
C ILE A 64 16.08 -20.72 -6.20
N THR A 65 17.29 -21.00 -5.70
CA THR A 65 17.96 -20.13 -4.71
C THR A 65 18.27 -18.74 -5.26
N LEU A 66 18.66 -18.61 -6.52
CA LEU A 66 18.91 -17.31 -7.15
C LEU A 66 17.63 -16.49 -7.26
N ILE A 67 16.53 -17.11 -7.71
CA ILE A 67 15.21 -16.44 -7.78
C ILE A 67 14.79 -15.97 -6.38
N LEU A 68 14.89 -16.85 -5.38
CA LEU A 68 14.55 -16.53 -3.98
C LEU A 68 15.41 -15.39 -3.42
N LEU A 69 16.72 -15.37 -3.69
CA LEU A 69 17.62 -14.30 -3.25
C LEU A 69 17.30 -12.96 -3.93
N LEU A 70 16.94 -12.97 -5.22
CA LEU A 70 16.58 -11.77 -5.97
C LEU A 70 15.24 -11.19 -5.48
N THR A 71 14.23 -12.02 -5.25
CA THR A 71 12.93 -11.58 -4.73
C THR A 71 13.01 -11.15 -3.27
N SER A 72 13.70 -11.91 -2.39
CA SER A 72 13.91 -11.50 -1.00
C SER A 72 14.81 -10.27 -0.89
N GLY A 73 15.85 -10.20 -1.73
CA GLY A 73 16.80 -9.08 -1.75
C GLY A 73 16.15 -7.78 -2.20
N SER A 74 15.33 -7.82 -3.26
CA SER A 74 14.56 -6.65 -3.70
C SER A 74 13.56 -6.17 -2.66
N TYR A 75 12.86 -7.08 -1.97
CA TYR A 75 11.98 -6.73 -0.86
C TYR A 75 12.73 -6.07 0.30
N LEU A 76 13.88 -6.62 0.73
CA LEU A 76 14.72 -6.05 1.79
C LEU A 76 15.29 -4.67 1.42
N VAL A 77 15.73 -4.49 0.17
CA VAL A 77 16.19 -3.18 -0.34
C VAL A 77 15.03 -2.18 -0.31
N TYR A 78 13.84 -2.60 -0.73
CA TYR A 78 12.66 -1.74 -0.71
C TYR A 78 12.27 -1.34 0.72
N ARG A 79 12.21 -2.28 1.67
CA ARG A 79 12.00 -1.97 3.09
C ARG A 79 13.07 -1.03 3.65
N SER A 80 14.33 -1.23 3.27
CA SER A 80 15.42 -0.33 3.68
C SER A 80 15.22 1.10 3.16
N LYS A 81 14.67 1.26 1.95
CA LYS A 81 14.32 2.57 1.39
C LYS A 81 13.16 3.21 2.16
N VAL A 82 12.10 2.45 2.46
CA VAL A 82 10.97 2.89 3.29
C VAL A 82 11.46 3.34 4.67
N PHE A 83 12.29 2.53 5.33
CA PHE A 83 12.84 2.86 6.64
C PHE A 83 13.69 4.15 6.63
N LYS A 84 14.57 4.30 5.62
CA LYS A 84 15.35 5.54 5.46
C LYS A 84 14.45 6.75 5.26
N LYS A 85 13.41 6.62 4.43
CA LYS A 85 12.47 7.70 4.15
C LYS A 85 11.67 8.06 5.41
N SER A 86 11.17 7.05 6.12
CA SER A 86 10.44 7.25 7.36
C SER A 86 11.27 7.92 8.44
N ARG A 87 12.55 7.56 8.55
CA ARG A 87 13.47 8.27 9.46
C ARG A 87 13.65 9.74 9.09
N GLN A 88 13.62 10.10 7.80
CA GLN A 88 13.68 11.51 7.39
C GLN A 88 12.37 12.23 7.73
N SER A 89 11.22 11.62 7.48
CA SER A 89 9.92 12.20 7.80
C SER A 89 9.73 12.39 9.29
N LYS A 90 10.06 11.38 10.11
CA LYS A 90 9.99 11.48 11.58
C LYS A 90 10.88 12.57 12.17
N LYS A 91 12.02 12.88 11.53
CA LYS A 91 12.85 14.01 11.97
C LYS A 91 12.13 15.33 11.79
N LEU A 92 11.53 15.55 10.61
CA LEU A 92 10.75 16.75 10.35
C LEU A 92 9.52 16.81 11.26
N LEU A 93 8.79 15.68 11.41
CA LEU A 93 7.63 15.59 12.29
C LEU A 93 7.95 16.10 13.69
N LYS A 94 9.07 15.63 14.26
CA LYS A 94 9.52 16.08 15.59
C LYS A 94 9.85 17.57 15.66
N GLU A 95 10.27 18.19 14.55
CA GLU A 95 10.56 19.63 14.52
C GLU A 95 9.28 20.47 14.46
N ILE A 96 8.22 19.97 13.81
CA ILE A 96 6.94 20.69 13.65
C ILE A 96 5.91 20.35 14.74
N ASP A 97 6.04 19.21 15.41
CA ASP A 97 5.21 18.80 16.56
C ASP A 97 5.25 19.83 17.71
N ASP A 98 6.41 20.44 17.96
CA ASP A 98 6.56 21.51 18.96
C ASP A 98 5.82 22.81 18.56
N LEU A 99 5.45 22.98 17.29
CA LEU A 99 4.82 24.18 16.73
C LEU A 99 3.31 24.04 16.61
N ASP A 100 2.85 22.87 16.16
CA ASP A 100 1.43 22.56 15.99
C ASP A 100 1.12 21.12 16.45
N ALA A 101 0.26 21.02 17.46
CA ALA A 101 -0.11 19.77 18.12
C ALA A 101 -0.82 18.77 17.20
N ILE A 102 -1.34 19.18 16.03
CA ILE A 102 -1.88 18.23 15.07
C ILE A 102 -0.80 17.28 14.54
N TRP A 103 0.47 17.70 14.60
CA TRP A 103 1.63 16.93 14.18
C TRP A 103 2.18 15.98 15.25
N ASP A 104 1.48 15.81 16.37
CA ASP A 104 1.84 14.83 17.39
C ASP A 104 1.96 13.44 16.78
N GLU A 105 3.11 12.80 16.99
CA GLU A 105 3.43 11.53 16.35
C GLU A 105 2.41 10.46 16.75
N ASP A 106 2.13 10.31 18.04
CA ASP A 106 1.24 9.24 18.52
C ASP A 106 -0.19 9.43 17.99
N HIS A 107 -0.70 10.66 17.98
CA HIS A 107 -2.01 11.03 17.45
C HIS A 107 -2.17 10.65 15.97
N ILE A 108 -1.27 11.11 15.09
CA ILE A 108 -1.38 10.82 13.64
C ILE A 108 -1.29 9.32 13.38
N TYR A 109 -0.42 8.64 14.15
CA TYR A 109 -0.27 7.20 14.06
C TYR A 109 -1.60 6.51 14.47
N GLU A 110 -2.16 6.78 15.65
CA GLU A 110 -3.45 6.22 16.09
C GLU A 110 -4.54 6.50 15.05
N ARG A 111 -4.59 7.74 14.56
CA ARG A 111 -5.55 8.18 13.54
C ARG A 111 -5.50 7.34 12.27
N VAL A 112 -4.33 7.08 11.69
CA VAL A 112 -4.24 6.25 10.47
C VAL A 112 -4.62 4.79 10.72
N GLU A 113 -4.42 4.27 11.93
CA GLU A 113 -4.83 2.92 12.30
C GLU A 113 -6.35 2.81 12.45
N GLU A 114 -6.99 3.80 13.07
CA GLU A 114 -8.46 3.88 13.14
C GLU A 114 -9.08 3.93 11.75
N ILE A 115 -8.58 4.84 10.90
CA ILE A 115 -9.03 4.96 9.50
C ILE A 115 -8.86 3.62 8.79
N PHE A 116 -7.72 2.94 8.98
CA PHE A 116 -7.44 1.67 8.33
C PHE A 116 -8.54 0.65 8.61
N TYR A 117 -8.85 0.37 9.87
CA TYR A 117 -9.86 -0.63 10.20
C TYR A 117 -11.29 -0.17 9.85
N ALA A 118 -11.60 1.12 10.02
CA ALA A 118 -12.90 1.67 9.63
C ALA A 118 -13.17 1.44 8.14
N VAL A 119 -12.20 1.80 7.29
CA VAL A 119 -12.26 1.62 5.83
C VAL A 119 -12.52 0.17 5.43
N GLN A 120 -11.75 -0.78 5.97
CA GLN A 120 -11.89 -2.18 5.55
C GLN A 120 -13.25 -2.76 5.96
N ASN A 121 -13.73 -2.41 7.15
CA ASN A 121 -15.02 -2.87 7.64
C ASN A 121 -16.16 -2.31 6.78
N ALA A 122 -16.17 -0.98 6.57
CA ALA A 122 -17.20 -0.31 5.80
C ALA A 122 -17.22 -0.73 4.32
N TRP A 123 -16.07 -1.09 3.74
CA TRP A 123 -16.00 -1.59 2.37
C TRP A 123 -16.74 -2.92 2.19
N THR A 124 -16.59 -3.85 3.15
CA THR A 124 -17.27 -5.15 3.12
C THR A 124 -18.77 -5.02 3.43
N THR A 125 -19.14 -4.17 4.38
CA THR A 125 -20.55 -3.97 4.78
C THR A 125 -21.30 -2.98 3.91
N LYS A 126 -20.60 -2.27 3.01
CA LYS A 126 -21.11 -1.14 2.21
C LYS A 126 -21.63 0.02 3.08
N SER A 127 -21.15 0.14 4.32
CA SER A 127 -21.55 1.20 5.28
C SER A 127 -20.78 2.51 5.05
N LEU A 128 -20.90 3.12 3.88
CA LEU A 128 -20.12 4.33 3.55
C LEU A 128 -20.38 5.51 4.50
N GLU A 129 -21.60 5.63 5.03
CA GLU A 129 -21.98 6.71 5.96
C GLU A 129 -21.14 6.71 7.24
N GLU A 130 -20.69 5.53 7.69
CA GLU A 130 -19.83 5.37 8.87
C GLU A 130 -18.43 5.96 8.66
N LEU A 131 -18.04 6.21 7.40
CA LEU A 131 -16.72 6.73 7.02
C LEU A 131 -16.64 8.26 6.97
N GLN A 132 -17.74 8.97 7.17
CA GLN A 132 -17.76 10.44 7.19
C GLN A 132 -16.73 11.06 8.16
N PRO A 133 -16.47 10.51 9.36
CA PRO A 133 -15.45 11.06 10.26
C PRO A 133 -14.02 10.80 9.80
N TYR A 134 -13.79 10.00 8.75
CA TYR A 134 -12.47 9.44 8.42
C TYR A 134 -11.97 9.82 7.02
N LEU A 135 -12.88 10.09 6.08
CA LEU A 135 -12.54 10.34 4.68
C LEU A 135 -12.76 11.79 4.25
N SER A 136 -11.98 12.25 3.28
CA SER A 136 -12.26 13.51 2.60
C SER A 136 -13.56 13.43 1.80
N ASP A 137 -14.22 14.57 1.61
CA ASP A 137 -15.48 14.66 0.86
C ASP A 137 -15.32 14.11 -0.58
N ALA A 138 -14.16 14.36 -1.20
CA ALA A 138 -13.83 13.87 -2.54
C ALA A 138 -13.65 12.33 -2.57
N LEU A 139 -12.99 11.76 -1.56
CA LEU A 139 -12.81 10.30 -1.49
C LEU A 139 -14.14 9.59 -1.21
N MET A 140 -14.98 10.17 -0.36
CA MET A 140 -16.34 9.69 -0.10
C MET A 140 -17.17 9.58 -1.38
N GLU A 141 -17.19 10.64 -2.20
CA GLU A 141 -17.94 10.65 -3.47
C GLU A 141 -17.43 9.58 -4.45
N ASN A 142 -16.10 9.45 -4.56
CA ASN A 142 -15.47 8.43 -5.40
C ASN A 142 -15.84 7.01 -4.95
N TRP A 143 -15.89 6.76 -3.64
CA TRP A 143 -16.21 5.44 -3.10
C TRP A 143 -17.69 5.11 -3.19
N LYS A 144 -18.56 6.11 -2.99
CA LYS A 144 -20.00 5.97 -3.25
C LYS A 144 -20.25 5.44 -4.65
N THR A 145 -19.61 6.06 -5.65
CA THR A 145 -19.72 5.64 -7.04
C THR A 145 -19.30 4.17 -7.23
N LYS A 146 -18.20 3.74 -6.61
CA LYS A 146 -17.73 2.34 -6.69
C LYS A 146 -18.72 1.35 -6.06
N LEU A 147 -19.25 1.68 -4.88
CA LEU A 147 -20.22 0.85 -4.17
C LEU A 147 -21.53 0.75 -4.96
N ASP A 148 -22.02 1.86 -5.53
CA ASP A 148 -23.21 1.87 -6.38
C ASP A 148 -23.02 0.93 -7.60
N TRP A 149 -21.83 0.92 -8.21
CA TRP A 149 -21.51 -0.01 -9.30
C TRP A 149 -21.41 -1.47 -8.86
N MET A 150 -20.97 -1.74 -7.64
CA MET A 150 -20.99 -3.10 -7.07
C MET A 150 -22.43 -3.56 -6.83
N ASP A 151 -23.30 -2.68 -6.36
CA ASP A 151 -24.72 -2.99 -6.16
C ASP A 151 -25.44 -3.29 -7.47
N ILE A 152 -25.22 -2.48 -8.50
CA ILE A 152 -25.77 -2.71 -9.85
C ILE A 152 -25.34 -4.08 -10.39
N ARG A 153 -24.09 -4.48 -10.15
CA ARG A 153 -23.53 -5.76 -10.61
C ARG A 153 -23.84 -6.93 -9.69
N ARG A 154 -24.56 -6.72 -8.58
CA ARG A 154 -24.82 -7.73 -7.54
C ARG A 154 -23.52 -8.32 -6.99
N GLU A 155 -22.49 -7.50 -6.82
CA GLU A 155 -21.18 -7.91 -6.32
C GLU A 155 -20.99 -7.48 -4.86
N ARG A 156 -20.29 -8.32 -4.08
CA ARG A 156 -19.82 -7.98 -2.75
C ARG A 156 -18.37 -8.37 -2.59
N ASN A 157 -17.53 -7.39 -2.25
CA ASN A 157 -16.16 -7.64 -1.85
C ASN A 157 -16.14 -8.00 -0.35
N ILE A 158 -15.43 -9.06 -0.01
CA ILE A 158 -15.35 -9.61 1.34
C ILE A 158 -13.90 -9.55 1.80
N LEU A 159 -13.68 -8.82 2.89
CA LEU A 159 -12.40 -8.70 3.56
C LEU A 159 -12.45 -9.44 4.91
N GLU A 160 -11.56 -10.41 5.09
CA GLU A 160 -11.50 -11.25 6.30
C GLU A 160 -10.06 -11.34 6.83
N ASN A 161 -9.89 -11.65 8.12
CA ASN A 161 -8.57 -11.78 8.76
C ASN A 161 -7.65 -10.57 8.52
N ILE A 162 -8.23 -9.38 8.63
CA ILE A 162 -7.53 -8.12 8.40
C ILE A 162 -6.47 -7.90 9.46
N GLN A 163 -5.24 -7.63 9.03
CA GLN A 163 -4.09 -7.37 9.88
C GLN A 163 -3.31 -6.18 9.33
N LEU A 164 -3.13 -5.15 10.17
CA LEU A 164 -2.16 -4.09 9.90
C LEU A 164 -0.77 -4.58 10.32
N LEU A 165 0.14 -4.78 9.36
CA LEU A 165 1.49 -5.29 9.61
C LEU A 165 2.50 -4.18 9.88
N SER A 166 2.37 -3.06 9.17
CA SER A 166 3.26 -1.91 9.32
C SER A 166 2.55 -0.63 8.87
N ARG A 167 2.80 0.44 9.59
CA ARG A 167 2.47 1.82 9.21
C ARG A 167 3.71 2.68 9.40
N SER A 168 4.08 3.48 8.42
CA SER A 168 5.25 4.35 8.49
C SER A 168 5.02 5.62 7.71
N ILE A 169 5.16 6.78 8.35
CA ILE A 169 5.15 8.06 7.64
C ILE A 169 6.32 8.07 6.66
N VAL A 170 6.08 8.47 5.41
CA VAL A 170 7.09 8.56 4.34
C VAL A 170 7.09 9.92 3.64
N GLY A 171 6.13 10.80 3.94
CA GLY A 171 6.09 12.17 3.43
C GLY A 171 5.29 13.07 4.35
N ILE A 172 5.72 14.32 4.49
CA ILE A 172 5.07 15.37 5.26
C ILE A 172 5.17 16.65 4.44
N TYR A 173 4.04 17.34 4.29
CA TYR A 173 3.99 18.67 3.74
C TYR A 173 3.20 19.53 4.72
N ASP A 174 3.90 20.48 5.32
CA ASP A 174 3.41 21.44 6.32
C ASP A 174 3.49 22.84 5.72
N ALA A 175 2.34 23.51 5.59
CA ALA A 175 2.19 24.78 4.91
C ALA A 175 1.74 25.87 5.89
N ILE A 176 1.99 27.14 5.55
CA ILE A 176 1.42 28.26 6.34
C ILE A 176 -0.11 28.27 6.25
N ASP A 177 -0.65 27.71 5.17
CA ASP A 177 -2.09 27.48 5.02
C ASP A 177 -2.38 26.02 5.37
N ASP A 178 -2.75 25.77 6.63
CA ASP A 178 -3.02 24.45 7.22
C ASP A 178 -3.94 23.55 6.37
N ARG A 179 -4.82 24.15 5.56
CA ARG A 179 -5.70 23.40 4.63
C ARG A 179 -4.94 22.64 3.54
N LYS A 180 -3.65 22.91 3.39
CA LYS A 180 -2.75 22.23 2.43
C LYS A 180 -1.88 21.18 3.10
N ASP A 181 -1.96 21.04 4.41
CA ASP A 181 -1.18 20.07 5.14
C ASP A 181 -1.55 18.66 4.73
N MET A 182 -0.54 17.83 4.54
CA MET A 182 -0.73 16.43 4.21
C MET A 182 0.39 15.55 4.74
N VAL A 183 0.02 14.32 5.05
CA VAL A 183 0.94 13.27 5.47
C VAL A 183 0.71 12.02 4.61
N TRP A 184 1.82 11.42 4.17
CA TRP A 184 1.81 10.17 3.44
C TRP A 184 2.29 9.03 4.33
N PHE A 185 1.51 7.97 4.39
CA PHE A 185 1.83 6.72 5.05
C PHE A 185 2.15 5.62 4.04
N TYR A 186 3.22 4.88 4.31
CA TYR A 186 3.40 3.53 3.82
C TYR A 186 2.61 2.58 4.73
N ILE A 187 1.69 1.82 4.16
CA ILE A 187 0.88 0.81 4.84
C ILE A 187 1.23 -0.57 4.28
N GLU A 188 1.59 -1.50 5.15
CA GLU A 188 1.65 -2.93 4.83
C GLU A 188 0.55 -3.62 5.63
N GLY A 189 -0.33 -4.33 4.93
CA GLY A 189 -1.39 -5.12 5.54
C GLY A 189 -1.38 -6.55 5.05
N LYS A 190 -2.19 -7.37 5.68
CA LYS A 190 -2.48 -8.74 5.26
C LYS A 190 -3.95 -9.02 5.50
N MET A 191 -4.62 -9.59 4.51
CA MET A 191 -6.03 -9.95 4.62
C MET A 191 -6.38 -11.03 3.60
N ILE A 192 -7.51 -11.69 3.83
CA ILE A 192 -8.25 -12.42 2.80
C ILE A 192 -9.11 -11.40 2.06
N ASP A 193 -9.09 -11.43 0.74
CA ASP A 193 -9.77 -10.47 -0.13
C ASP A 193 -10.31 -11.19 -1.37
N TYR A 194 -11.63 -11.30 -1.45
CA TYR A 194 -12.31 -11.93 -2.56
C TYR A 194 -13.66 -11.28 -2.82
N THR A 195 -14.14 -11.40 -4.06
CA THR A 195 -15.43 -10.85 -4.48
C THR A 195 -16.38 -11.99 -4.84
N ILE A 196 -17.60 -11.92 -4.33
CA ILE A 196 -18.67 -12.87 -4.65
C ILE A 196 -19.81 -12.20 -5.41
N HIS A 197 -20.54 -12.99 -6.17
CA HIS A 197 -21.87 -12.62 -6.64
C HIS A 197 -22.89 -12.82 -5.51
N GLU A 198 -23.74 -11.83 -5.25
CA GLU A 198 -24.63 -11.83 -4.08
C GLU A 198 -25.81 -12.81 -4.22
N ASP A 199 -26.23 -13.18 -5.43
CA ASP A 199 -27.42 -14.04 -5.61
C ASP A 199 -27.15 -15.52 -5.32
N ASP A 200 -25.96 -16.02 -5.67
CA ASP A 200 -25.60 -17.44 -5.57
C ASP A 200 -24.34 -17.70 -4.73
N GLY A 201 -23.65 -16.64 -4.29
CA GLY A 201 -22.41 -16.73 -3.52
C GLY A 201 -21.21 -17.23 -4.33
N SER A 202 -21.30 -17.25 -5.67
CA SER A 202 -20.20 -17.68 -6.52
C SER A 202 -19.01 -16.74 -6.41
N LEU A 203 -17.80 -17.31 -6.43
CA LEU A 203 -16.54 -16.54 -6.41
C LEU A 203 -16.31 -15.91 -7.78
N LEU A 204 -16.20 -14.59 -7.82
CA LEU A 204 -15.96 -13.80 -9.03
C LEU A 204 -14.49 -13.41 -9.19
N ASP A 205 -13.84 -13.01 -8.10
CA ASP A 205 -12.44 -12.55 -8.09
C ASP A 205 -11.76 -12.84 -6.75
N GLY A 206 -10.43 -12.90 -6.75
CA GLY A 206 -9.60 -13.18 -5.59
C GLY A 206 -9.65 -14.64 -5.14
N ASP A 207 -9.23 -14.88 -3.90
CA ASP A 207 -9.23 -16.20 -3.29
C ASP A 207 -9.38 -16.11 -1.77
N LYS A 208 -9.69 -17.25 -1.14
CA LYS A 208 -9.91 -17.33 0.31
C LYS A 208 -8.62 -17.54 1.10
N GLN A 209 -7.48 -17.09 0.59
CA GLN A 209 -6.17 -17.12 1.26
C GLN A 209 -5.74 -15.70 1.65
N ALA A 210 -4.98 -15.62 2.74
CA ALA A 210 -4.51 -14.34 3.24
C ALA A 210 -3.24 -13.90 2.50
N HIS A 211 -3.31 -12.76 1.82
CA HIS A 211 -2.19 -12.17 1.07
C HIS A 211 -1.73 -10.87 1.71
N SER A 212 -0.41 -10.62 1.70
CA SER A 212 0.15 -9.33 2.10
C SER A 212 0.07 -8.34 0.95
N PHE A 213 -0.18 -7.08 1.27
CA PHE A 213 -0.23 -5.97 0.31
C PHE A 213 0.49 -4.75 0.86
N VAL A 214 0.78 -3.81 -0.05
CA VAL A 214 1.41 -2.53 0.27
C VAL A 214 0.66 -1.42 -0.45
N GLU A 215 0.33 -0.37 0.29
CA GLU A 215 -0.33 0.82 -0.21
C GLU A 215 0.33 2.08 0.36
N PHE A 216 0.08 3.20 -0.31
CA PHE A 216 0.43 4.53 0.17
C PHE A 216 -0.84 5.33 0.41
N TRP A 217 -1.00 5.80 1.64
CA TRP A 217 -2.20 6.48 2.11
C TRP A 217 -1.87 7.95 2.35
N LYS A 218 -2.59 8.85 1.68
CA LYS A 218 -2.47 10.29 1.88
C LYS A 218 -3.58 10.73 2.81
N LEU A 219 -3.21 11.35 3.91
CA LEU A 219 -4.13 12.04 4.77
C LEU A 219 -3.94 13.55 4.56
N ILE A 220 -5.04 14.30 4.55
CA ILE A 220 -5.07 15.76 4.50
C ILE A 220 -5.65 16.31 5.79
N ARG A 221 -5.17 17.46 6.22
CA ARG A 221 -5.75 18.16 7.36
C ARG A 221 -7.07 18.83 6.95
N LYS A 222 -8.07 18.71 7.82
CA LYS A 222 -9.29 19.51 7.78
C LYS A 222 -9.65 19.89 9.21
N ASP A 223 -9.65 21.19 9.47
CA ASP A 223 -9.80 21.75 10.80
C ASP A 223 -8.74 21.14 11.75
N ASP A 224 -9.16 20.46 12.82
CA ASP A 224 -8.29 19.93 13.87
C ASP A 224 -7.99 18.42 13.71
N GLU A 225 -8.19 17.84 12.52
CA GLU A 225 -7.98 16.39 12.33
C GLU A 225 -7.51 16.03 10.91
N PHE A 226 -6.88 14.85 10.79
CA PHE A 226 -6.51 14.25 9.51
C PHE A 226 -7.58 13.32 8.94
N TYR A 227 -7.82 13.44 7.63
CA TYR A 227 -8.77 12.65 6.87
C TYR A 227 -8.06 11.95 5.72
N LEU A 228 -8.39 10.69 5.46
CA LEU A 228 -7.88 9.96 4.32
C LEU A 228 -8.45 10.56 3.02
N ASP A 229 -7.56 10.92 2.12
CA ASP A 229 -7.89 11.61 0.86
C ASP A 229 -7.59 10.72 -0.36
N GLU A 230 -6.55 9.91 -0.26
CA GLU A 230 -6.05 9.15 -1.40
C GLU A 230 -5.40 7.86 -0.94
N ILE A 231 -5.66 6.77 -1.67
CA ILE A 231 -4.90 5.54 -1.54
C ILE A 231 -4.28 5.21 -2.90
N ARG A 232 -3.00 4.87 -2.89
CA ARG A 232 -2.21 4.49 -4.06
C ARG A 232 -1.62 3.10 -3.89
N GLN A 233 -1.65 2.31 -4.94
CA GLN A 233 -1.01 0.99 -4.93
C GLN A 233 0.51 1.12 -4.95
N LYS A 234 1.22 0.11 -4.42
CA LYS A 234 2.70 0.05 -4.45
C LYS A 234 3.30 0.33 -5.83
N ALA A 235 2.64 -0.10 -6.90
CA ALA A 235 3.13 0.03 -8.27
C ALA A 235 3.04 1.47 -8.82
N GLU A 236 2.20 2.31 -8.23
CA GLU A 236 1.95 3.69 -8.69
C GLU A 236 2.97 4.70 -8.14
N MET A 237 3.68 4.33 -7.06
CA MET A 237 4.50 5.26 -6.28
C MET A 237 5.91 4.72 -6.05
N ASN A 238 6.90 5.60 -6.13
CA ASN A 238 8.25 5.32 -5.65
C ASN A 238 8.47 6.03 -4.31
N VAL A 239 8.94 5.28 -3.30
CA VAL A 239 9.11 5.80 -1.94
C VAL A 239 10.08 6.98 -1.85
N GLN A 240 10.96 7.16 -2.85
CA GLN A 240 11.88 8.28 -2.87
C GLN A 240 11.22 9.59 -3.32
N ASP A 241 10.07 9.51 -3.99
CA ASP A 241 9.41 10.67 -4.60
C ASP A 241 8.56 11.45 -3.58
N PHE A 242 8.28 10.87 -2.41
CA PHE A 242 7.62 11.60 -1.32
C PHE A 242 8.49 12.77 -0.86
N VAL A 243 7.86 13.87 -0.45
CA VAL A 243 8.56 15.08 0.01
C VAL A 243 8.38 15.23 1.52
N ASN A 244 9.39 15.79 2.17
CA ASN A 244 9.34 16.25 3.56
C ASN A 244 9.64 17.75 3.53
N PHE A 245 8.66 18.58 3.85
CA PHE A 245 8.78 20.04 3.75
C PHE A 245 7.88 20.74 4.77
N SER A 246 8.39 21.81 5.36
CA SER A 246 7.66 22.75 6.22
C SER A 246 7.95 24.18 5.74
N GLU A 247 6.90 24.93 5.40
CA GLU A 247 7.02 26.34 5.02
C GLU A 247 7.45 27.21 6.22
N GLU A 248 7.01 26.87 7.43
CA GLU A 248 7.32 27.60 8.65
C GLU A 248 8.82 27.53 8.98
N LEU A 249 9.38 26.32 9.04
CA LEU A 249 10.83 26.12 9.27
C LEU A 249 11.69 26.67 8.13
N GLY A 250 11.19 26.64 6.89
CA GLY A 250 11.86 27.26 5.74
C GLY A 250 12.00 28.78 5.89
N ASN A 251 10.96 29.44 6.39
CA ASN A 251 10.93 30.87 6.62
C ASN A 251 11.78 31.30 7.82
N GLU A 252 11.75 30.55 8.92
CA GLU A 252 12.59 30.83 10.10
C GLU A 252 14.08 30.80 9.76
N ASN A 253 14.52 29.79 9.02
CA ASN A 253 15.91 29.67 8.59
C ASN A 253 16.34 30.83 7.68
N ASN A 254 15.46 31.28 6.79
CA ASN A 254 15.72 32.46 5.95
C ASN A 254 15.76 33.76 6.76
N GLY A 255 14.85 33.92 7.73
CA GLY A 255 14.82 35.06 8.64
C GLY A 255 16.08 35.15 9.51
N ASN A 256 16.57 34.03 10.04
CA ASN A 256 17.81 33.97 10.82
C ASN A 256 19.05 34.24 9.95
N ARG A 257 19.08 33.77 8.70
CA ARG A 257 20.18 34.05 7.76
C ARG A 257 20.25 35.52 7.34
N MET A 258 19.11 36.21 7.26
CA MET A 258 19.08 37.66 7.00
C MET A 258 19.49 38.50 8.22
N ARG A 259 19.31 38.00 9.45
CA ARG A 259 19.74 38.67 10.70
C ARG A 259 21.25 38.53 10.96
N HIS A 260 21.88 37.49 10.43
CA HIS A 260 23.33 37.29 10.49
C HIS A 260 23.91 37.14 9.09
N PRO A 261 24.10 38.25 8.34
CA PRO A 261 24.82 38.17 7.07
C PRO A 261 26.23 37.66 7.38
N SER A 262 26.58 36.53 6.77
CA SER A 262 27.93 35.96 6.80
C SER A 262 28.95 37.08 6.53
N ARG A 263 29.79 37.36 7.52
CA ARG A 263 30.90 38.32 7.43
C ARG A 263 31.93 37.88 6.42
#